data_AF-A0A8T5U0D4-F1
#
_entry.id   AF-A0A8T5U0D4-F1
#
_cell.length_a   1.000
_cell.length_b   1.000
_cell.length_c   1.000
_cell.angle_alpha   90.00
_cell.angle_beta   90.00
_cell.angle_gamma   90.00
#
_symmetry.space_group_name_H-M   'P 1'
#
loop_
_entity.id
_entity.type
_entity.pdbx_description
1 polymer ?
#
loop_
_entity_poly.entity_id
_entity_poly.type
_entity_poly.pdbx_seq_one_letter_code
_entity_poly.pdbx_strand_id
1 'polypeptide(L)'
;DFPNQVNNSLCFPGLFRGTLDVRATTITDEMCIAASYALANLVDEIQGCLVDDCILPTMEYENVFIKQAAAVGLKAIEQGIARIKLSEEELLSKAKSLIENSQGQFKLLMKEGFIPQFDDYEK
;
A
#
# COMPACT_ATOMS: atom_id res chain seq x y z
N ASP A 1 7.93 -17.24 -3.79
CA ASP A 1 8.92 -18.31 -4.10
C ASP A 1 9.95 -18.53 -2.99
N PHE A 2 10.31 -17.50 -2.22
CA PHE A 2 11.12 -17.63 -1.01
C PHE A 2 10.53 -16.77 0.12
N PRO A 3 10.78 -17.12 1.41
CA PRO A 3 10.37 -16.28 2.54
C PRO A 3 11.04 -14.91 2.50
N ASN A 4 10.50 -13.96 3.26
CA ASN A 4 11.07 -12.63 3.45
C ASN A 4 11.35 -11.87 2.14
N GLN A 5 10.33 -11.72 1.30
CA GLN A 5 10.48 -11.04 0.01
C GLN A 5 10.67 -9.51 0.18
N VAL A 6 11.91 -9.09 0.45
CA VAL A 6 12.29 -7.67 0.52
C VAL A 6 12.28 -7.08 -0.88
N ASN A 7 11.14 -6.53 -1.26
CA ASN A 7 10.91 -5.98 -2.59
C ASN A 7 10.21 -4.64 -2.50
N ASN A 8 10.52 -3.76 -3.45
CA ASN A 8 9.91 -2.44 -3.56
C ASN A 8 8.40 -2.52 -3.83
N SER A 9 7.87 -3.66 -4.27
CA SER A 9 6.43 -3.95 -4.38
C SER A 9 5.64 -3.75 -3.11
N LEU A 10 6.29 -3.88 -1.95
CA LEU A 10 5.70 -3.59 -0.65
C LEU A 10 5.75 -2.10 -0.26
N CYS A 11 6.28 -1.23 -1.11
CA CYS A 11 6.50 0.18 -0.79
C CYS A 11 5.92 1.13 -1.84
N PHE A 12 6.21 0.93 -3.13
CA PHE A 12 5.78 1.89 -4.15
C PHE A 12 4.26 2.15 -4.19
N PRO A 13 3.36 1.17 -3.98
CA PRO A 13 1.93 1.46 -4.07
C PRO A 13 1.48 2.43 -2.97
N GLY A 14 1.91 2.20 -1.72
CA GLY A 14 1.62 3.07 -0.59
C GLY A 14 2.32 4.44 -0.70
N LEU A 15 3.60 4.44 -1.08
CA LEU A 15 4.40 5.66 -1.25
C LEU A 15 3.78 6.59 -2.30
N PHE A 16 3.43 6.08 -3.48
CA PHE A 16 2.78 6.88 -4.50
C PHE A 16 1.36 7.28 -4.10
N ARG A 17 0.58 6.40 -3.49
CA ARG A 17 -0.79 6.71 -3.04
C ARG A 17 -0.79 7.90 -2.07
N GLY A 18 0.05 7.86 -1.04
CA GLY A 18 0.19 8.95 -0.07
C GLY A 18 0.65 10.26 -0.71
N THR A 19 1.68 10.19 -1.56
CA THR A 19 2.21 11.36 -2.31
C THR A 19 1.12 12.01 -3.18
N LEU A 20 0.35 11.19 -3.90
CA LEU A 20 -0.70 11.65 -4.81
C LEU A 20 -1.92 12.19 -4.05
N ASP A 21 -2.30 11.58 -2.92
CA ASP A 21 -3.49 11.96 -2.16
C ASP A 21 -3.41 13.36 -1.57
N VAL A 22 -2.21 13.76 -1.13
CA VAL A 22 -1.91 15.11 -0.61
C VAL A 22 -1.35 16.04 -1.69
N ARG A 23 -1.18 15.53 -2.92
CA ARG A 23 -0.55 16.22 -4.04
C ARG A 23 0.80 16.83 -3.66
N ALA A 24 1.67 16.07 -3.03
CA ALA A 24 3.04 16.50 -2.72
C ALA A 24 3.77 16.93 -4.00
N THR A 25 4.71 17.87 -3.89
CA THR A 25 5.50 18.38 -5.03
C THR A 25 6.62 17.42 -5.43
N THR A 26 7.09 16.60 -4.49
CA THR A 26 8.17 15.62 -4.68
C THR A 26 7.99 14.47 -3.67
N ILE A 27 8.82 13.43 -3.80
CA ILE A 27 9.03 12.40 -2.79
C ILE A 27 10.38 12.69 -2.13
N THR A 28 10.42 12.71 -0.79
CA THR A 28 11.62 12.95 0.01
C THR A 28 12.12 11.66 0.66
N ASP A 29 13.37 11.67 1.13
CA ASP A 29 13.91 10.54 1.88
C ASP A 29 13.13 10.31 3.18
N GLU A 30 12.66 11.37 3.84
CA GLU A 30 11.86 11.25 5.05
C GLU A 30 10.48 10.64 4.78
N MET A 31 9.89 10.87 3.60
CA MET A 31 8.67 10.17 3.17
C MET A 31 8.93 8.67 2.96
N CYS A 32 10.06 8.31 2.33
CA CYS A 32 10.46 6.92 2.17
C CYS A 32 10.69 6.25 3.54
N ILE A 33 11.38 6.93 4.46
CA ILE A 33 11.60 6.47 5.83
C ILE A 33 10.26 6.29 6.57
N ALA A 34 9.32 7.23 6.43
CA ALA A 34 7.99 7.10 7.03
C ALA A 34 7.23 5.87 6.49
N ALA A 35 7.33 5.58 5.18
CA ALA A 35 6.77 4.37 4.59
C ALA A 35 7.44 3.10 5.14
N SER A 36 8.77 3.12 5.34
CA SER A 36 9.51 2.01 5.94
C SER A 36 9.08 1.72 7.38
N TYR A 37 8.90 2.76 8.20
CA TYR A 37 8.38 2.58 9.57
C TYR A 37 6.94 2.07 9.58
N ALA A 38 6.08 2.57 8.69
CA ALA A 38 4.71 2.08 8.57
C ALA A 38 4.68 0.59 8.18
N LEU A 39 5.58 0.14 7.31
CA LEU A 39 5.73 -1.27 6.94
C LEU A 39 6.23 -2.12 8.12
N ALA A 40 7.27 -1.66 8.81
CA ALA A 40 7.87 -2.40 9.92
C ALA A 40 6.89 -2.58 11.08
N ASN A 41 6.19 -1.51 11.46
CA ASN A 41 5.23 -1.54 12.57
C ASN A 41 4.02 -2.45 12.29
N LEU A 42 3.72 -2.74 11.03
CA LEU A 42 2.65 -3.68 10.67
C LEU A 42 2.99 -5.13 10.95
N VAL A 43 4.27 -5.48 11.01
CA VAL A 43 4.70 -6.86 11.27
C VAL A 43 4.23 -7.31 12.65
N ASP A 44 4.25 -6.41 13.63
CA ASP A 44 3.78 -6.66 15.00
C ASP A 44 2.28 -6.99 15.07
N GLU A 45 1.50 -6.58 14.05
CA GLU A 45 0.06 -6.82 13.97
C GLU A 45 -0.28 -8.15 13.25
N ILE A 46 0.71 -8.80 12.63
CA ILE A 46 0.50 -10.00 11.82
C ILE A 46 0.83 -11.23 12.65
N GLN A 47 -0.21 -11.99 12.98
CA GLN A 47 -0.06 -13.24 13.71
C GLN A 47 0.85 -14.21 12.93
N GLY A 48 1.92 -14.68 13.58
CA GLY A 48 2.87 -15.63 12.99
C GLY A 48 4.04 -15.00 12.24
N CYS A 49 4.20 -13.67 12.30
CA CYS A 49 5.43 -12.99 11.87
C CYS A 49 6.33 -12.63 13.06
N LEU A 50 7.54 -12.11 12.77
CA LEU A 50 8.71 -12.03 13.67
C LEU A 50 9.35 -13.40 13.98
N VAL A 51 9.37 -14.26 12.97
CA VAL A 51 10.08 -15.54 12.98
C VAL A 51 11.01 -15.60 11.76
N ASP A 52 11.92 -16.56 11.73
CA ASP A 52 12.98 -16.66 10.70
C ASP A 52 12.44 -16.56 9.26
N ASP A 53 11.26 -17.13 8.99
CA ASP A 53 10.63 -17.15 7.67
C ASP A 53 9.60 -16.02 7.43
N CYS A 54 9.32 -15.16 8.42
CA CYS A 54 8.51 -13.95 8.25
C CYS A 54 9.00 -12.78 9.10
N ILE A 55 9.74 -11.86 8.46
CA ILE A 55 10.20 -10.59 9.06
C ILE A 55 9.50 -9.36 8.48
N LEU A 56 8.71 -9.52 7.42
CA LEU A 56 7.97 -8.45 6.76
C LEU A 56 6.65 -8.97 6.19
N PRO A 57 5.61 -8.13 6.04
CA PRO A 57 4.34 -8.56 5.47
C PRO A 57 4.49 -8.95 3.99
N THR A 58 3.51 -9.70 3.50
CA THR A 58 3.37 -10.03 2.08
C THR A 58 2.50 -8.98 1.36
N MET A 59 2.53 -8.99 0.02
CA MET A 59 1.72 -8.09 -0.81
C MET A 59 0.21 -8.32 -0.67
N GLU A 60 -0.20 -9.47 -0.14
CA GLU A 60 -1.61 -9.82 0.09
C GLU A 60 -2.19 -9.08 1.29
N TYR A 61 -1.34 -8.55 2.17
CA TYR A 61 -1.79 -7.80 3.34
C TYR A 61 -2.11 -6.34 2.96
N GLU A 62 -3.35 -6.09 2.55
CA GLU A 62 -3.81 -4.81 2.02
C GLU A 62 -3.52 -3.60 2.93
N ASN A 63 -3.54 -3.82 4.26
CA ASN A 63 -3.24 -2.80 5.26
C ASN A 63 -1.84 -2.19 5.10
N VAL A 64 -0.89 -2.89 4.46
CA VAL A 64 0.44 -2.36 4.11
C VAL A 64 0.31 -1.05 3.36
N PHE A 65 -0.41 -1.06 2.25
CA PHE A 65 -0.48 0.07 1.35
C PHE A 65 -1.31 1.22 1.93
N ILE A 66 -2.35 0.88 2.69
CA ILE A 66 -3.22 1.86 3.36
C ILE A 66 -2.43 2.66 4.41
N LYS A 67 -1.72 1.97 5.31
CA LYS A 67 -0.96 2.64 6.38
C LYS A 67 0.25 3.40 5.83
N GLN A 68 0.96 2.83 4.84
CA GLN A 68 2.03 3.55 4.17
C GLN A 68 1.54 4.84 3.50
N ALA A 69 0.41 4.79 2.79
CA ALA A 69 -0.15 5.97 2.15
C ALA A 69 -0.46 7.09 3.16
N ALA A 70 -1.05 6.73 4.30
CA ALA A 70 -1.31 7.69 5.37
C ALA A 70 -0.01 8.28 5.95
N ALA A 71 0.97 7.43 6.31
CA ALA A 71 2.25 7.88 6.86
C ALA A 71 3.00 8.83 5.90
N VAL A 72 3.01 8.50 4.61
CA VAL A 72 3.66 9.31 3.57
C VAL A 72 2.93 10.62 3.35
N GLY A 73 1.60 10.59 3.29
CA GLY A 73 0.78 11.80 3.16
C GLY A 73 0.97 12.76 4.34
N LEU A 74 0.96 12.24 5.57
CA LEU A 74 1.22 13.00 6.78
C LEU A 74 2.62 13.61 6.78
N LYS A 75 3.64 12.84 6.40
CA LYS A 75 5.02 13.34 6.34
C LYS A 75 5.18 14.47 5.32
N ALA A 76 4.54 14.35 4.15
CA ALA A 76 4.55 15.42 3.15
C ALA A 76 3.81 16.69 3.63
N ILE A 77 2.74 16.54 4.42
CA ILE A 77 2.03 17.66 5.06
C ILE A 77 2.90 18.33 6.11
N GLU A 78 3.55 17.55 6.97
CA GLU A 78 4.50 18.01 7.99
C GLU A 78 5.66 18.81 7.37
N GLN A 79 6.23 18.31 6.26
CA GLN A 79 7.30 18.98 5.53
C GLN A 79 6.85 20.21 4.74
N GLY A 80 5.55 20.49 4.67
CA GLY A 80 5.00 21.66 3.95
C GLY A 80 5.06 21.55 2.42
N ILE A 81 5.31 20.36 1.88
CA ILE A 81 5.40 20.11 0.42
C ILE A 81 4.08 19.57 -0.17
N ALA A 82 3.11 19.25 0.69
CA ALA A 82 1.75 18.91 0.30
C ALA A 82 0.90 20.13 -0.09
N ARG A 83 0.10 19.98 -1.14
CA ARG A 83 -0.87 21.01 -1.56
C ARG A 83 -2.28 20.78 -1.01
N ILE A 84 -2.58 19.57 -0.55
CA ILE A 84 -3.82 19.23 0.15
C ILE A 84 -3.43 18.77 1.56
N LYS A 85 -4.10 19.30 2.57
CA LYS A 85 -3.92 18.90 3.97
C LYS A 85 -5.12 18.06 4.38
N LEU A 86 -4.89 16.76 4.54
CA LEU A 86 -5.87 15.79 5.02
C LEU A 86 -5.48 15.34 6.43
N SER A 87 -6.45 14.96 7.23
CA SER A 87 -6.21 14.25 8.49
C SER A 87 -5.72 12.82 8.22
N GLU A 88 -5.16 12.18 9.25
CA GLU A 88 -4.77 10.77 9.18
C GLU A 88 -5.96 9.87 8.81
N GLU A 89 -7.12 10.10 9.43
CA GLU A 89 -8.35 9.34 9.17
C GLU A 89 -8.83 9.52 7.73
N GLU A 90 -8.77 10.73 7.19
CA GLU A 90 -9.11 11.02 5.79
C GLU A 90 -8.17 10.32 4.82
N LEU A 91 -6.86 10.28 5.11
CA LEU A 91 -5.88 9.57 4.30
C LEU A 91 -6.11 8.06 4.31
N LEU A 92 -6.33 7.48 5.49
CA LEU A 92 -6.62 6.05 5.64
C LEU A 92 -7.89 5.67 4.87
N SER A 93 -8.98 6.42 5.07
CA SER A 93 -10.26 6.19 4.41
C SER A 93 -10.16 6.29 2.89
N LYS A 94 -9.47 7.34 2.39
CA LYS A 94 -9.29 7.56 0.96
C LYS A 94 -8.44 6.47 0.31
N ALA A 95 -7.30 6.12 0.93
CA ALA A 95 -6.42 5.06 0.42
C ALA A 95 -7.16 3.71 0.39
N LYS A 96 -7.86 3.36 1.48
CA LYS A 96 -8.67 2.15 1.59
C LYS A 96 -9.72 2.07 0.48
N SER A 97 -10.55 3.11 0.33
CA SER A 97 -11.60 3.13 -0.67
C SER A 97 -11.06 2.93 -2.09
N LEU A 98 -9.95 3.59 -2.44
CA LEU A 98 -9.36 3.46 -3.77
C LEU A 98 -8.81 2.05 -4.05
N ILE A 99 -8.16 1.43 -3.05
CA ILE A 99 -7.60 0.08 -3.17
C ILE A 99 -8.74 -0.94 -3.32
N GLU A 100 -9.73 -0.88 -2.42
CA GLU A 100 -10.89 -1.78 -2.42
C GLU A 100 -11.70 -1.66 -3.72
N ASN A 101 -11.90 -0.43 -4.22
CA ASN A 101 -12.59 -0.21 -5.49
C ASN A 101 -11.84 -0.83 -6.67
N SER A 102 -10.51 -0.67 -6.72
CA SER A 102 -9.68 -1.19 -7.82
C SER A 102 -9.71 -2.72 -7.84
N GLN A 103 -9.55 -3.36 -6.68
CA GLN A 103 -9.62 -4.81 -6.55
C GLN A 103 -11.04 -5.35 -6.80
N GLY A 104 -12.07 -4.63 -6.34
CA GLY A 104 -13.47 -4.99 -6.54
C GLY A 104 -13.86 -4.98 -8.02
N GLN A 105 -13.43 -3.95 -8.77
CA GLN A 105 -13.64 -3.89 -10.22
C GLN A 105 -12.92 -5.04 -10.94
N PHE A 106 -11.67 -5.32 -10.59
CA PHE A 106 -10.92 -6.44 -11.16
C PHE A 106 -11.64 -7.79 -10.92
N LYS A 107 -12.05 -8.05 -9.68
CA LYS A 107 -12.79 -9.27 -9.30
C LYS A 107 -14.12 -9.40 -10.05
N LEU A 108 -14.83 -8.29 -10.27
CA LEU A 108 -16.07 -8.27 -11.04
C LEU A 108 -15.83 -8.61 -12.52
N LEU A 109 -14.82 -8.00 -13.14
CA LEU A 109 -14.50 -8.26 -14.56
C LEU A 109 -14.07 -9.71 -14.80
N MET A 110 -13.32 -10.31 -13.86
CA MET A 110 -13.00 -11.74 -13.87
C MET A 110 -14.25 -12.62 -13.74
N LYS A 111 -15.16 -12.27 -12.83
CA LYS A 111 -16.40 -13.02 -12.59
C LYS A 111 -17.35 -12.99 -13.79
N GLU A 112 -17.48 -11.85 -14.44
CA GLU A 112 -18.35 -11.68 -15.62
C GLU A 112 -17.70 -12.19 -16.92
N GLY A 113 -16.47 -12.73 -16.86
CA GLY A 113 -15.79 -13.31 -18.01
C GLY A 113 -15.23 -12.29 -19.01
N PHE A 114 -15.19 -11.00 -18.65
CA PHE A 114 -14.51 -9.97 -19.46
C PHE A 114 -13.00 -10.10 -19.38
N ILE A 115 -12.48 -10.62 -18.26
CA ILE A 115 -11.11 -11.09 -18.15
C ILE A 115 -11.18 -12.62 -18.05
N PRO A 116 -10.64 -13.35 -19.05
CA PRO A 116 -10.69 -14.81 -19.06
C PRO A 116 -9.84 -15.41 -17.94
N GLN A 117 -10.21 -16.60 -17.48
CA GLN A 117 -9.43 -17.36 -16.52
C GLN A 117 -8.16 -17.89 -17.19
N PHE A 118 -7.13 -18.18 -16.41
CA PHE A 118 -5.89 -18.76 -16.94
C PHE A 118 -6.17 -20.07 -17.71
N ASP A 119 -7.03 -20.92 -17.16
CA ASP A 119 -7.42 -22.21 -17.75
C ASP A 119 -8.13 -22.07 -19.12
N ASP A 120 -8.66 -20.89 -19.45
CA ASP A 120 -9.29 -20.63 -20.74
C ASP A 120 -8.27 -20.46 -21.88
N TYR A 121 -6.99 -20.27 -21.56
CA TYR A 121 -5.90 -20.12 -22.54
C TYR A 121 -5.21 -21.44 -22.92
N GLU A 122 -5.40 -22.51 -22.14
CA GLU A 122 -4.80 -23.83 -22.41
C GLU A 122 -5.65 -24.74 -23.31
N LYS A 123 -6.79 -24.24 -23.84
CA LYS A 123 -7.66 -24.93 -24.81
C LYS A 123 -7.42 -24.44 -26.24
#